data_AF-A0A2N3PLN5-F1
#
_entry.id   AF-A0A2N3PLN5-F1
#
_cell.length_a   1.000
_cell.length_b   1.000
_cell.length_c   1.000
_cell.angle_alpha   90.00
_cell.angle_beta   90.00
_cell.angle_gamma   90.00
#
_symmetry.space_group_name_H-M   'P 1'
#
loop_
_entity.id
_entity.type
_entity.pdbx_description
1 polymer ?
#
loop_
_entity_poly.entity_id
_entity_poly.type
_entity_poly.pdbx_seq_one_letter_code
_entity_poly.pdbx_strand_id
1 'polypeptide(L)' 'MQKELEIKDNKISIETKREIAKIGMSTSLLLTAGSALFLKNKTAKTIHITAGVALVGFSIWHASLYPKKS' A
#
# COMPACT_ATOMS: atom_id res chain seq x y z
N MET A 1 -1.59 34.21 -11.34
CA MET A 1 -1.42 32.79 -11.71
C MET A 1 0.01 32.32 -11.41
N GLN A 2 0.45 32.46 -10.15
CA GLN A 2 1.77 32.04 -9.63
C GLN A 2 1.68 31.57 -8.15
N LYS A 3 0.48 31.62 -7.53
CA LYS A 3 0.30 31.50 -6.07
C LYS A 3 -0.20 30.12 -5.60
N GLU A 4 -0.41 29.18 -6.52
CA GLU A 4 -0.75 27.78 -6.18
C GLU A 4 0.47 26.85 -6.07
N LEU A 5 1.67 27.36 -6.39
CA LEU A 5 2.90 26.56 -6.45
C LEU A 5 3.86 26.80 -5.27
N GLU A 6 3.51 27.67 -4.33
CA GLU A 6 4.24 27.83 -3.08
C GLU A 6 3.76 26.80 -2.07
N ILE A 7 4.35 25.60 -2.17
CA ILE A 7 4.93 24.91 -1.02
C ILE A 7 4.02 24.99 0.22
N LYS A 8 2.85 24.33 0.14
CA LYS A 8 2.37 23.67 1.36
C LYS A 8 3.52 22.76 1.75
N ASP A 9 4.24 23.15 2.79
CA ASP A 9 5.18 22.35 3.57
C ASP A 9 4.39 21.13 4.08
N ASN A 10 4.14 20.20 3.16
CA ASN A 10 3.19 19.11 3.27
C ASN A 10 3.95 17.97 3.93
N LYS A 11 4.25 18.16 5.21
CA LYS A 11 4.51 17.03 6.10
C LYS A 11 3.23 16.23 6.17
N ILE A 12 3.00 15.35 5.18
CA ILE A 12 1.97 14.32 5.24
C ILE A 12 2.15 13.66 6.60
N SER A 13 1.14 13.81 7.46
CA SER A 13 1.22 13.35 8.84
C SER A 13 1.46 11.84 8.84
N ILE A 14 2.11 11.33 9.89
CA ILE A 14 2.33 9.89 10.03
C ILE A 14 0.99 9.14 10.04
N GLU A 15 -0.07 9.76 10.54
CA GLU A 15 -1.44 9.21 10.49
C GLU A 15 -1.95 9.07 9.06
N THR A 16 -1.81 10.10 8.23
CA THR A 16 -2.20 10.02 6.80
C THR A 16 -1.41 8.94 6.07
N LYS A 17 -0.10 8.79 6.35
CA LYS A 17 0.70 7.70 5.76
C LYS A 17 0.21 6.32 6.20
N ARG A 18 -0.21 6.17 7.46
CA ARG A 18 -0.82 4.91 7.95
C ARG A 18 -2.14 4.62 7.26
N GLU A 19 -3.00 5.62 7.06
CA GLU A 19 -4.26 5.45 6.34
C GLU A 19 -4.03 5.02 4.89
N ILE A 20 -3.09 5.67 4.19
CA ILE A 20 -2.70 5.27 2.83
C ILE A 20 -2.19 3.83 2.82
N ALA A 21 -1.30 3.47 3.75
CA ALA A 21 -0.78 2.12 3.84
C ALA A 21 -1.88 1.10 4.18
N LYS A 22 -2.86 1.46 5.01
CA LYS A 22 -4.02 0.63 5.36
C LYS A 22 -4.93 0.37 4.16
N ILE A 23 -5.21 1.41 3.38
CA ILE A 23 -5.96 1.29 2.13
C ILE A 23 -5.18 0.40 1.15
N GLY A 24 -3.87 0.63 0.98
CA GLY A 24 -3.00 -0.16 0.13
C GLY A 24 -2.91 -1.64 0.55
N MET A 25 -2.88 -1.94 1.84
CA MET A 25 -2.95 -3.30 2.35
C MET A 25 -4.30 -3.95 2.01
N SER A 26 -5.42 -3.28 2.28
CA SER A 26 -6.76 -3.83 2.00
C SER A 26 -6.97 -4.10 0.52
N THR A 27 -6.55 -3.20 -0.37
CA THR A 27 -6.68 -3.38 -1.82
C THR A 27 -5.78 -4.51 -2.33
N SER A 28 -4.53 -4.58 -1.86
CA SER A 28 -3.60 -5.65 -2.23
C SER A 28 -4.06 -7.02 -1.72
N LEU A 29 -4.68 -7.07 -0.54
CA LEU A 29 -5.28 -8.27 0.03
C LEU A 29 -6.47 -8.74 -0.81
N LEU A 30 -7.38 -7.82 -1.19
CA LEU A 30 -8.51 -8.15 -2.06
C LEU A 30 -8.03 -8.73 -3.40
N LEU A 31 -7.01 -8.11 -4.01
CA LEU A 31 -6.45 -8.56 -5.28
C LEU A 31 -5.75 -9.92 -5.16
N THR A 32 -4.97 -10.12 -4.09
CA THR A 32 -4.33 -11.40 -3.75
C THR A 32 -5.38 -12.50 -3.53
N ALA A 33 -6.40 -12.24 -2.72
CA ALA A 33 -7.45 -13.20 -2.41
C ALA A 33 -8.31 -13.51 -3.64
N GLY A 34 -8.69 -12.50 -4.42
CA GLY A 34 -9.46 -12.67 -5.65
C GLY A 34 -8.69 -13.46 -6.72
N SER A 35 -7.41 -13.16 -6.90
CA SER A 35 -6.56 -13.90 -7.86
C SER A 35 -6.25 -15.33 -7.41
N ALA A 36 -6.30 -15.63 -6.11
CA ALA A 36 -6.09 -16.98 -5.58
C ALA A 36 -7.12 -17.99 -6.11
N LEU A 37 -8.33 -17.55 -6.44
CA LEU A 37 -9.37 -18.41 -7.00
C LEU A 37 -9.12 -18.82 -8.46
N PHE A 38 -8.20 -18.14 -9.16
CA PHE A 38 -7.96 -18.32 -10.60
C PHE A 38 -6.53 -18.73 -10.94
N LEU A 39 -5.77 -19.30 -9.98
CA LEU A 39 -4.34 -19.66 -10.13
C LEU A 39 -4.01 -20.67 -11.24
N LYS A 40 -5.01 -21.34 -11.82
CA LYS A 40 -4.83 -22.19 -13.01
C LYS A 40 -4.33 -21.41 -14.23
N ASN A 41 -4.62 -20.11 -14.31
CA ASN A 41 -4.15 -19.25 -15.41
C ASN A 41 -2.79 -18.63 -15.07
N LYS A 42 -1.84 -18.65 -16.01
CA LYS A 42 -0.50 -18.05 -15.83
C LYS A 42 -0.58 -16.56 -15.50
N THR A 43 -1.50 -15.82 -16.12
CA THR A 43 -1.68 -14.38 -15.85
C THR A 43 -2.18 -14.14 -14.43
N ALA A 44 -3.18 -14.91 -13.97
CA ALA A 44 -3.70 -14.80 -12.62
C ALA A 44 -2.64 -15.16 -11.57
N LYS A 45 -1.79 -16.16 -11.85
CA LYS A 45 -0.64 -16.50 -11.01
C LYS A 45 0.36 -15.35 -10.89
N THR A 46 0.69 -14.68 -11.99
CA THR A 46 1.56 -13.49 -11.94
C THR A 46 0.92 -12.37 -11.12
N ILE A 47 -0.37 -12.09 -11.33
CA ILE A 47 -1.10 -11.08 -10.56
C ILE A 47 -1.08 -11.42 -9.06
N HIS A 48 -1.34 -12.68 -8.70
CA HIS A 48 -1.32 -13.12 -7.30
C HIS A 48 0.04 -12.90 -6.64
N ILE A 49 1.13 -13.26 -7.33
CA ILE A 49 2.48 -13.09 -6.80
C ILE A 49 2.80 -11.60 -6.64
N THR A 50 2.54 -10.78 -7.67
CA THR A 50 2.80 -9.33 -7.61
C THR A 50 1.96 -8.64 -6.53
N ALA A 51 0.67 -8.99 -6.42
CA ALA A 51 -0.22 -8.49 -5.38
C ALA A 51 0.24 -8.92 -3.97
N GLY A 52 0.75 -10.15 -3.82
CA GLY A 52 1.32 -10.65 -2.58
C GLY A 52 2.58 -9.89 -2.16
N VAL A 53 3.49 -9.63 -3.11
CA VAL A 53 4.70 -8.81 -2.86
C VAL A 53 4.32 -7.39 -2.46
N ALA A 54 3.36 -6.77 -3.14
CA ALA A 54 2.85 -5.45 -2.79
C ALA A 54 2.22 -5.44 -1.38
N LEU A 55 1.42 -6.45 -1.03
CA LEU A 55 0.81 -6.59 0.29
C LEU A 55 1.86 -6.66 1.41
N VAL A 56 2.93 -7.44 1.22
CA VAL A 56 4.05 -7.53 2.16
C VAL A 56 4.76 -6.17 2.28
N GLY A 57 5.04 -5.50 1.16
CA GLY A 57 5.65 -4.16 1.15
C GLY A 57 4.82 -3.13 1.92
N PHE A 58 3.51 -3.07 1.66
CA PHE A 58 2.60 -2.19 2.40
C PHE A 58 2.51 -2.53 3.89
N SER A 59 2.57 -3.81 4.25
CA SER A 59 2.58 -4.26 5.64
C SER A 59 3.82 -3.79 6.38
N ILE A 60 5.00 -3.93 5.76
CA ILE A 60 6.28 -3.46 6.32
C ILE A 60 6.28 -1.94 6.45
N TRP A 61 5.82 -1.22 5.41
CA TRP A 61 5.74 0.23 5.45
C TRP A 61 4.77 0.72 6.53
N HIS A 62 3.58 0.12 6.64
CA HIS A 62 2.61 0.40 7.69
C HIS A 62 3.20 0.17 9.09
N ALA A 63 3.92 -0.93 9.30
CA ALA A 63 4.57 -1.23 10.57
C ALA A 63 5.68 -0.22 10.89
N SER A 64 6.48 0.19 9.90
CA SER A 64 7.56 1.18 10.07
C SER A 64 7.05 2.58 10.44
N LEU A 65 5.77 2.88 10.19
CA LEU A 65 5.14 4.15 10.53
C LEU A 65 4.72 4.24 12.01
N TYR A 66 4.84 3.15 12.78
CA TYR A 66 4.62 3.22 14.23
C TYR A 66 5.83 3.84 14.92
N PRO A 67 5.63 4.73 15.91
CA PRO A 67 6.73 5.24 16.70
C PRO A 67 7.38 4.05 17.41
N LYS A 68 8.66 3.82 17.14
CA LYS A 68 9.45 2.89 17.95
C LYS A 68 9.53 3.51 19.34
N LYS A 69 8.81 2.92 20.29
CA LYS A 69 8.97 3.24 21.71
C LYS A 69 10.41 2.83 22.08
N SER A 70 11.34 3.80 22.05
CA SER A 70 12.64 3.67 22.72
C SER A 70 12.44 3.81 24.22
#